data_AF-A0A377BRN7-F1
#
_entry.id   AF-A0A377BRN7-F1
#
_cell.length_a   1.000
_cell.length_b   1.000
_cell.length_c   1.000
_cell.angle_alpha   90.00
_cell.angle_beta   90.00
_cell.angle_gamma   90.00
#
_symmetry.space_group_name_H-M   'P 1'
#
loop_
_entity.id
_entity.type
_entity.pdbx_description
1 polymer ?
#
loop_
_entity_poly.entity_id
_entity_poly.type
_entity_poly.pdbx_seq_one_letter_code
_entity_poly.pdbx_strand_id
1 'polypeptide(L)'
;MLSIFKPAPHKARLPAAEIDPTYRRLRWQIFLGIFFGYAAYYLVRKNFALAMPYLVEQGFSRGDLGFALSGISIAYGFSKFIMGSVSDRSNPRVFLPAGLILGGGQ
;
A
#
# COMPACT_ATOMS: atom_id res chain seq x y z
N MET A 1 17.62 9.96 5.82
CA MET A 1 16.25 9.44 5.59
C MET A 1 15.62 10.28 4.49
N LEU A 2 15.12 9.66 3.41
CA LEU A 2 14.45 10.36 2.30
C LEU A 2 13.38 11.32 2.87
N SER A 3 13.39 12.61 2.49
CA SER A 3 12.57 13.64 3.14
C SER A 3 11.05 13.42 3.02
N ILE A 4 10.66 12.50 2.17
CA ILE A 4 9.29 12.13 1.80
C ILE A 4 8.58 11.37 2.95
N PHE A 5 9.33 10.65 3.78
CA PHE A 5 8.80 9.85 4.90
C PHE A 5 8.92 10.54 6.27
N LYS A 6 9.11 11.86 6.31
CA LYS A 6 9.20 12.57 7.59
C LYS A 6 7.92 12.40 8.43
N PRO A 7 8.03 12.19 9.75
CA PRO A 7 6.87 12.18 10.65
C PRO A 7 6.01 13.42 10.50
N ALA A 8 4.71 13.29 10.75
CA ALA A 8 3.81 14.43 10.71
C ALA A 8 4.24 15.51 11.73
N PRO A 9 4.34 16.79 11.34
CA PRO A 9 4.69 17.85 12.27
C PRO A 9 3.59 18.02 13.33
N HIS A 10 3.99 18.44 14.53
CA HIS A 10 3.05 18.75 15.60
C HIS A 10 2.10 19.88 15.17
N LYS A 11 0.80 19.71 15.42
CA LYS A 11 -0.23 20.70 15.11
C LYS A 11 -0.90 21.17 16.40
N ALA A 12 -1.13 22.47 16.50
CA ALA A 12 -1.90 23.06 17.60
C ALA A 12 -3.32 22.49 17.64
N ARG A 13 -3.89 22.38 18.84
CA ARG A 13 -5.28 21.93 19.04
C ARG A 13 -6.26 22.95 18.46
N LEU A 14 -7.33 22.43 17.86
CA LEU A 14 -8.47 23.23 17.41
C LEU A 14 -9.28 23.73 18.62
N PRO A 15 -10.01 24.87 18.48
CA PRO A 15 -10.98 25.32 19.47
C PRO A 15 -12.04 24.23 19.76
N ALA A 16 -12.47 24.10 21.02
CA ALA A 16 -13.35 23.01 21.46
C ALA A 16 -14.66 22.89 20.64
N ALA A 17 -15.23 24.03 20.24
CA ALA A 17 -16.46 24.08 19.45
C ALA A 17 -16.32 23.48 18.03
N GLU A 18 -15.10 23.43 17.49
CA GLU A 18 -14.83 22.95 16.12
C GLU A 18 -14.34 21.50 16.07
N ILE A 19 -14.02 20.89 17.22
CA ILE A 19 -13.43 19.55 17.29
C ILE A 19 -14.39 18.51 16.71
N ASP A 20 -15.60 18.41 17.24
CA ASP A 20 -16.57 17.37 16.84
C ASP A 20 -16.93 17.39 15.35
N PRO A 21 -17.33 18.52 14.74
CA PRO A 21 -17.65 18.55 13.31
C PRO A 21 -16.42 18.24 12.45
N THR A 22 -15.25 18.77 12.81
CA THR A 22 -14.00 18.51 12.08
C THR A 22 -13.59 17.04 12.19
N TYR A 23 -13.71 16.45 13.38
CA TYR A 23 -13.35 15.07 13.65
C TYR A 23 -14.24 14.10 12.87
N ARG A 24 -15.56 14.34 12.83
CA ARG A 24 -16.49 13.51 12.05
C ARG A 24 -16.15 13.53 10.56
N ARG A 25 -15.86 14.71 10.00
CA ARG A 25 -15.44 14.85 8.59
C ARG A 25 -14.12 14.12 8.32
N LEU A 26 -13.12 14.33 9.17
CA LEU A 26 -11.79 13.73 8.99
C LEU A 26 -11.82 12.20 9.11
N ARG A 27 -12.65 11.62 9.99
CA ARG A 27 -12.80 10.16 10.10
C ARG A 27 -13.34 9.56 8.80
N TRP A 28 -14.38 10.15 8.22
CA TRP A 28 -14.92 9.69 6.94
C TRP A 28 -13.91 9.85 5.81
N GLN A 29 -13.19 10.97 5.75
CA GLN A 29 -12.16 11.20 4.76
C GLN A 29 -11.02 10.17 4.85
N ILE A 30 -10.52 9.90 6.07
CA ILE A 30 -9.46 8.92 6.31
C ILE A 30 -9.96 7.51 6.01
N PHE A 31 -11.16 7.17 6.46
CA PHE A 31 -11.75 5.85 6.21
C PHE A 31 -11.85 5.56 4.72
N LEU A 32 -12.47 6.45 3.94
CA LEU A 32 -12.59 6.29 2.50
C LEU A 32 -11.21 6.24 1.82
N GLY A 33 -10.27 7.09 2.24
CA GLY A 33 -8.91 7.11 1.70
C GLY A 33 -8.16 5.79 1.90
N ILE A 34 -8.19 5.24 3.12
CA ILE A 34 -7.55 3.95 3.42
C ILE A 34 -8.31 2.80 2.73
N PHE A 35 -9.64 2.84 2.73
CA PHE A 35 -10.47 1.81 2.12
C PHE A 35 -10.20 1.67 0.62
N PHE A 36 -10.32 2.76 -0.14
CA PHE A 36 -10.07 2.75 -1.58
C PHE A 36 -8.59 2.55 -1.89
N GLY A 37 -7.68 3.13 -1.10
CA GLY A 37 -6.26 2.93 -1.26
C GLY A 37 -5.84 1.46 -1.10
N TYR A 38 -6.41 0.76 -0.10
CA TYR A 38 -6.18 -0.66 0.09
C TYR A 38 -6.87 -1.51 -0.99
N ALA A 39 -8.07 -1.12 -1.45
CA ALA A 39 -8.73 -1.79 -2.56
C ALA A 39 -7.89 -1.74 -3.85
N ALA A 40 -7.21 -0.62 -4.13
CA ALA A 40 -6.35 -0.47 -5.29
C ALA A 40 -5.15 -1.45 -5.28
N TYR A 41 -4.62 -1.81 -4.10
CA TYR A 41 -3.56 -2.83 -3.99
C TYR A 41 -4.00 -4.20 -4.50
N TYR A 42 -5.30 -4.55 -4.38
CA TYR A 42 -5.80 -5.82 -4.90
C TYR A 42 -5.83 -5.88 -6.42
N LEU A 43 -5.99 -4.74 -7.10
CA LEU A 43 -5.94 -4.69 -8.56
C LEU A 43 -4.56 -5.14 -9.06
N VAL A 44 -3.49 -4.58 -8.47
CA VAL A 44 -2.11 -4.90 -8.85
C VAL A 44 -1.75 -6.34 -8.50
N ARG A 45 -2.16 -6.83 -7.33
CA ARG A 45 -1.76 -8.16 -6.82
C ARG A 45 -2.25 -9.32 -7.67
N LYS A 46 -3.32 -9.15 -8.44
CA LYS A 46 -3.93 -10.22 -9.24
C LYS A 46 -3.49 -10.22 -10.71
N ASN A 47 -2.75 -9.21 -11.18
CA ASN A 47 -2.29 -9.10 -12.57
C ASN A 47 -1.53 -10.34 -13.04
N PHE A 48 -0.55 -10.82 -12.26
CA PHE A 48 0.23 -12.00 -12.65
C PHE A 48 -0.63 -13.26 -12.76
N ALA A 49 -1.60 -13.43 -11.85
CA ALA A 49 -2.49 -14.58 -11.88
C ALA A 49 -3.45 -14.56 -13.09
N LEU A 50 -3.87 -13.38 -13.52
CA LEU A 50 -4.64 -13.18 -14.76
C LEU A 50 -3.78 -13.41 -16.01
N ALA A 51 -2.49 -13.09 -15.94
CA ALA A 51 -1.53 -13.26 -17.04
C ALA A 51 -1.04 -14.72 -17.21
N MET A 52 -1.05 -15.54 -16.16
CA MET A 52 -0.59 -16.92 -16.18
C MET A 52 -1.10 -17.77 -17.36
N PRO A 53 -2.40 -17.84 -17.70
CA PRO A 53 -2.86 -18.65 -18.83
C PRO A 53 -2.23 -18.22 -20.16
N TYR A 54 -2.11 -16.92 -20.42
CA TYR A 54 -1.48 -16.39 -21.64
C TYR A 54 0.02 -16.68 -21.69
N LEU A 55 0.70 -16.71 -20.54
CA LEU A 55 2.12 -17.08 -20.47
C LEU A 55 2.32 -18.57 -20.74
N VAL A 56 1.40 -19.43 -20.30
CA VAL A 56 1.43 -20.86 -20.63
C VAL A 56 1.26 -21.08 -22.14
N GLU A 57 0.37 -20.33 -22.78
CA GLU A 57 0.19 -20.37 -24.25
C GLU A 57 1.46 -19.94 -25.01
N GLN A 58 2.28 -19.07 -24.43
CA GLN A 58 3.57 -18.64 -24.99
C GLN A 58 4.71 -19.65 -24.75
N GLY A 59 4.42 -20.79 -24.12
CA GLY A 59 5.38 -21.88 -23.92
C GLY A 59 6.05 -21.92 -22.54
N PHE A 60 5.65 -21.06 -21.60
CA PHE A 60 6.16 -21.14 -20.22
C PHE A 60 5.55 -22.33 -19.47
N SER A 61 6.37 -23.05 -18.70
CA SER A 61 5.86 -24.14 -17.87
C SER A 61 5.11 -23.58 -16.65
N ARG A 62 4.12 -24.34 -16.18
CA ARG A 62 3.41 -23.99 -14.92
C ARG A 62 4.35 -23.97 -13.71
N GLY A 63 5.45 -24.74 -13.76
CA GLY A 63 6.47 -24.77 -12.72
C GLY A 63 7.22 -23.45 -12.61
N ASP A 64 7.64 -22.87 -13.74
CA ASP A 64 8.38 -21.60 -13.79
C ASP A 64 7.50 -20.43 -13.31
N LEU A 65 6.23 -20.42 -13.73
CA LEU A 65 5.25 -19.43 -13.28
C LEU A 65 4.92 -19.57 -11.78
N GLY A 66 4.88 -20.81 -11.27
CA GLY A 66 4.72 -21.09 -9.85
C GLY A 66 5.93 -20.61 -9.03
N PHE A 67 7.14 -20.80 -9.55
CA PHE A 67 8.35 -20.27 -8.93
C PHE A 67 8.34 -18.73 -8.91
N ALA A 68 7.93 -18.07 -10.00
CA ALA A 68 7.78 -16.61 -10.04
C ALA A 68 6.76 -16.10 -9.00
N LEU A 69 5.62 -16.78 -8.83
CA LEU A 69 4.62 -16.50 -7.79
C LEU A 69 5.19 -16.63 -6.37
N SER A 70 6.08 -17.59 -6.14
CA SER A 70 6.73 -17.75 -4.83
C SER A 70 7.57 -16.51 -4.47
N GLY A 71 8.22 -15.89 -5.46
CA GLY A 71 8.99 -14.65 -5.29
C GLY A 71 8.15 -13.50 -4.75
N ILE A 72 6.90 -13.36 -5.21
CA ILE A 72 5.95 -12.35 -4.70
C ILE A 72 5.64 -12.60 -3.21
N SER A 73 5.45 -13.87 -2.84
CA SER A 73 5.14 -14.24 -1.44
C SER A 73 6.34 -14.03 -0.51
N ILE A 74 7.55 -14.38 -0.97
CA ILE A 74 8.80 -14.18 -0.24
C ILE A 74 9.05 -12.67 -0.06
N ALA A 75 8.95 -11.88 -1.14
CA ALA A 75 9.10 -10.44 -1.09
C ALA A 75 8.10 -9.79 -0.13
N TYR A 76 6.84 -10.26 -0.10
CA TYR A 76 5.84 -9.80 0.85
C TYR A 76 6.23 -10.14 2.30
N GLY A 77 6.74 -11.35 2.54
CA GLY A 77 7.24 -11.78 3.84
C GLY A 77 8.33 -10.84 4.36
N PHE A 78 9.41 -10.66 3.61
CA PHE A 78 10.51 -9.75 3.97
C PHE A 78 10.05 -8.30 4.10
N SER A 79 9.19 -7.84 3.18
CA SER A 79 8.65 -6.48 3.21
C SER A 79 7.92 -6.20 4.51
N LYS A 80 7.11 -7.13 5.03
CA LYS A 80 6.36 -6.92 6.28
C LYS A 80 7.28 -6.70 7.48
N PHE A 81 8.42 -7.40 7.56
CA PHE A 81 9.39 -7.23 8.65
C PHE A 81 10.10 -5.88 8.59
N ILE A 82 10.53 -5.47 7.41
CA ILE A 82 11.30 -4.23 7.25
C ILE A 82 10.36 -3.02 7.30
N MET A 83 9.27 -3.05 6.52
CA MET A 83 8.34 -1.94 6.38
C MET A 83 7.48 -1.68 7.61
N GLY A 84 7.32 -2.65 8.53
CA GLY A 84 6.70 -2.39 9.82
C GLY A 84 7.41 -1.26 10.56
N SER A 85 8.73 -1.36 10.72
CA SER A 85 9.55 -0.34 11.38
C SER A 85 9.60 0.99 10.62
N VAL A 86 9.61 0.93 9.27
CA VAL A 86 9.64 2.14 8.43
C VAL A 86 8.30 2.87 8.49
N SER A 87 7.19 2.13 8.44
CA SER A 87 5.83 2.70 8.45
C SER A 87 5.53 3.44 9.75
N ASP A 88 6.00 2.92 10.89
CA ASP A 88 5.80 3.52 12.22
C ASP A 88 6.47 4.90 12.34
N ARG A 89 7.61 5.08 11.68
CA ARG A 89 8.33 6.36 11.63
C ARG A 89 7.90 7.26 10.47
N SER A 90 7.00 6.79 9.59
CA SER A 90 6.58 7.49 8.39
C SER A 90 5.22 8.15 8.56
N ASN A 91 4.98 9.26 7.86
CA ASN A 91 3.64 9.84 7.78
C ASN A 91 2.70 8.92 6.96
N PRO A 92 1.60 8.39 7.54
CA PRO A 92 0.72 7.45 6.85
C PRO A 92 0.09 8.03 5.58
N ARG A 93 -0.11 9.35 5.53
CA ARG A 93 -0.69 10.05 4.36
C ARG A 93 0.18 9.97 3.11
N VAL A 94 1.49 9.79 3.30
CA VAL A 94 2.45 9.69 2.20
C VAL A 94 2.86 8.24 1.96
N PHE A 95 2.99 7.47 3.05
CA PHE A 95 3.42 6.08 2.98
C PHE A 95 2.47 5.20 2.15
N LEU A 96 1.16 5.34 2.35
CA LEU A 96 0.16 4.52 1.67
C LEU A 96 0.10 4.80 0.16
N PRO A 97 -0.01 6.06 -0.32
CA PRO A 97 0.01 6.33 -1.77
C PRO A 97 1.36 6.02 -2.43
N ALA A 98 2.48 6.31 -1.76
CA ALA A 98 3.81 6.02 -2.31
C ALA A 98 4.02 4.51 -2.52
N GLY A 99 3.60 3.70 -1.55
CA GLY A 99 3.65 2.25 -1.69
C GLY A 99 2.77 1.73 -2.83
N LEU A 100 1.60 2.35 -3.06
CA LEU A 100 0.69 1.96 -4.13
C LEU A 100 1.28 2.29 -5.50
N ILE A 101 1.85 3.49 -5.67
CA ILE A 101 2.47 3.90 -6.95
C ILE A 101 3.69 3.04 -7.25
N LEU A 102 4.55 2.78 -6.27
CA LEU A 102 5.72 1.93 -6.45
C LEU A 102 5.34 0.47 -6.73
N GLY A 103 4.24 -0.02 -6.13
CA GLY A 103 3.74 -1.36 -6.38
C GLY A 103 3.01 -1.51 -7.71
N GLY A 104 2.23 -0.51 -8.10
CA GLY A 104 1.37 -0.50 -9.29
C GLY A 104 1.99 0.11 -10.55
N GLY A 105 3.23 0.61 -10.48
CA GLY A 105 3.98 1.11 -11.63
C GLY A 105 4.63 0.03 -12.49
N GLN A 106 4.13 -1.22 -12.45
CA GLN A 106 4.57 -2.33 -13.30
C GLN A 106 3.46 -2.75 -14.25
#